data_AF-A0A350UW18-F1
#
_entry.id   AF-A0A350UW18-F1
#
_cell.length_a   1.000
_cell.length_b   1.000
_cell.length_c   1.000
_cell.angle_alpha   90.00
_cell.angle_beta   90.00
_cell.angle_gamma   90.00
#
_symmetry.space_group_name_H-M   'P 1'
#
loop_
_entity.id
_entity.type
_entity.pdbx_description
1 polymer ?
#
loop_
_entity_poly.entity_id
_entity_poly.type
_entity_poly.pdbx_seq_one_letter_code
_entity_poly.pdbx_strand_id
1 'polypeptide(L)'
;MSDVQQELKFPVREARELVKDLMPPNAFIYWVDFLFHIALGWLAFIFCFKSDFLSLSQWVSFFVSAFSLFRAAIFIHELTHLRKGTFQIFRVIWNILCGFPLMIPS
;
A
#
# COMPACT_ATOMS: atom_id res chain seq x y z
N MET A 1 16.28 -43.87 19.41
CA MET A 1 15.81 -43.09 18.24
C MET A 1 14.57 -42.25 18.57
N SER A 2 14.38 -41.79 19.81
CA SER A 2 13.27 -40.92 20.23
C SER A 2 13.72 -39.49 20.54
N ASP A 3 14.93 -39.32 21.04
CA ASP A 3 15.35 -38.05 21.66
C ASP A 3 15.80 -37.01 20.62
N VAL A 4 16.27 -37.44 19.46
CA VAL A 4 16.65 -36.57 18.33
C VAL A 4 15.44 -35.90 17.66
N GLN A 5 14.24 -36.49 17.79
CA GLN A 5 13.03 -35.97 17.16
C GLN A 5 12.31 -34.88 17.97
N GLN A 6 12.60 -34.74 19.27
CA GLN A 6 12.05 -33.67 20.11
C GLN A 6 12.77 -32.33 19.93
N GLU A 7 14.08 -32.35 19.61
CA GLU A 7 14.91 -31.16 19.37
C GLU A 7 14.48 -30.35 18.14
N LEU A 8 13.77 -30.96 17.18
CA LEU A 8 13.42 -30.33 15.89
C LEU A 8 12.00 -29.78 15.79
N LYS A 9 11.26 -29.67 16.90
CA LYS A 9 10.04 -28.86 16.93
C LYS A 9 10.37 -27.48 17.45
N PHE A 10 11.05 -26.66 16.64
CA PHE A 10 11.04 -25.22 16.86
C PHE A 10 9.59 -24.75 16.86
N PRO A 11 9.00 -24.42 18.03
CA PRO A 11 7.61 -24.03 18.09
C PRO A 11 7.50 -22.72 17.31
N VAL A 12 6.64 -22.67 16.29
CA VAL A 12 6.42 -21.47 15.45
C VAL A 12 6.17 -20.20 16.29
N ARG A 13 5.64 -20.39 17.51
CA ARG A 13 5.44 -19.34 18.52
C ARG A 13 6.74 -18.73 19.05
N GLU A 14 7.75 -19.52 19.41
CA GLU A 14 9.05 -19.01 19.91
C GLU A 14 9.81 -18.28 18.81
N ALA A 15 9.81 -18.82 17.59
CA ALA A 15 10.39 -18.15 16.43
C ALA A 15 9.70 -16.79 16.15
N ARG A 16 8.37 -16.71 16.31
CA ARG A 16 7.62 -15.46 16.13
C ARG A 16 7.92 -14.42 17.22
N GLU A 17 8.12 -14.83 18.48
CA GLU A 17 8.54 -13.94 19.58
C GLU A 17 9.95 -13.36 19.34
N LEU A 18 10.90 -14.17 18.86
CA LEU A 18 12.27 -13.72 18.57
C LEU A 18 12.35 -12.68 17.43
N VAL A 19 11.43 -12.73 16.47
CA VAL A 19 11.46 -11.89 15.25
C VAL A 19 10.49 -10.70 15.34
N LYS A 20 9.60 -10.68 16.33
CA LYS A 20 8.59 -9.63 16.55
C LYS A 20 9.16 -8.21 16.50
N ASP A 21 10.32 -7.99 17.11
CA ASP A 21 10.92 -6.66 17.23
C ASP A 21 11.71 -6.24 15.98
N LEU A 22 11.88 -7.13 14.99
CA LEU A 22 12.58 -6.86 13.73
C LEU A 22 11.68 -6.24 12.65
N MET A 23 10.36 -6.22 12.84
CA MET A 23 9.41 -5.70 11.84
C MET A 23 8.54 -4.54 12.39
N PRO A 24 9.11 -3.50 13.03
CA PRO A 24 8.31 -2.34 13.42
C PRO A 24 7.84 -1.61 12.15
N PRO A 25 6.52 -1.42 11.95
CA PRO A 25 6.01 -0.72 10.78
C PRO A 25 6.41 0.75 10.83
N ASN A 26 7.17 1.22 9.83
CA ASN A 26 7.61 2.61 9.75
C ASN A 26 6.57 3.49 9.04
N ALA A 27 5.76 4.20 9.82
CA ALA A 27 4.72 5.12 9.35
C ALA A 27 5.15 6.08 8.25
N PHE A 28 6.38 6.60 8.31
CA PHE A 28 6.87 7.58 7.34
C PHE A 28 6.94 7.00 5.93
N ILE A 29 7.41 5.75 5.80
CA ILE A 29 7.50 5.07 4.51
C ILE A 29 6.10 4.88 3.91
N TYR A 30 5.12 4.49 4.73
CA TYR A 30 3.72 4.36 4.30
C TYR A 30 3.16 5.69 3.77
N TRP A 31 3.37 6.78 4.49
CA TRP A 31 2.91 8.12 4.09
C TRP A 31 3.57 8.60 2.80
N VAL A 32 4.89 8.49 2.69
CA VAL A 32 5.63 8.97 1.52
C VAL A 32 5.24 8.16 0.28
N ASP A 33 5.18 6.83 0.39
CA ASP A 33 4.77 5.98 -0.74
C ASP A 33 3.36 6.30 -1.20
N PHE A 34 2.40 6.38 -0.27
CA PHE A 34 1.01 6.68 -0.61
C PHE A 34 0.85 8.08 -1.23
N LEU A 35 1.39 9.12 -0.59
CA LEU A 35 1.27 10.50 -1.08
C LEU A 35 1.94 10.69 -2.43
N PHE A 36 3.08 10.03 -2.65
CA PHE A 36 3.76 10.07 -3.94
C PHE A 36 2.89 9.46 -5.04
N HIS A 37 2.37 8.25 -4.85
CA HIS A 37 1.61 7.55 -5.88
C HIS A 37 0.24 8.17 -6.12
N ILE A 38 -0.45 8.65 -5.08
CA ILE A 38 -1.76 9.30 -5.25
C ILE A 38 -1.61 10.65 -5.97
N ALA A 39 -0.61 11.45 -5.63
CA ALA A 39 -0.34 12.71 -6.31
C ALA A 39 0.07 12.47 -7.76
N LEU A 40 0.99 11.54 -8.01
CA LEU A 40 1.43 11.18 -9.35
C LEU A 40 0.26 10.65 -10.20
N GLY A 41 -0.59 9.79 -9.61
CA GLY A 41 -1.76 9.21 -10.27
C GLY A 41 -2.78 10.26 -10.73
N TRP A 42 -3.15 11.18 -9.84
CA TRP A 42 -4.10 12.26 -10.16
C TRP A 42 -3.51 13.32 -11.09
N LEU A 43 -2.24 13.69 -10.92
CA LEU A 43 -1.58 14.62 -11.85
C LEU A 43 -1.50 14.02 -13.25
N ALA A 44 -1.04 12.77 -13.37
CA ALA A 44 -0.98 12.07 -14.65
C ALA A 44 -2.37 11.93 -15.29
N PHE A 45 -3.42 11.69 -14.49
CA PHE A 45 -4.80 11.66 -14.96
C PHE A 45 -5.22 13.01 -15.58
N ILE A 46 -4.96 14.13 -14.87
CA ILE A 46 -5.27 15.47 -15.37
C ILE A 46 -4.49 15.79 -16.65
N PHE A 47 -3.20 15.41 -16.72
CA PHE A 47 -2.38 15.57 -17.92
C PHE A 47 -2.87 14.71 -19.09
N CYS A 48 -3.36 13.51 -18.83
CA CYS A 48 -3.98 12.63 -19.83
C CYS A 48 -5.23 13.30 -20.44
N PHE A 49 -6.05 13.96 -19.63
CA PHE A 49 -7.25 14.68 -20.08
C PHE A 49 -6.94 15.96 -20.87
N LYS A 50 -5.82 16.62 -20.57
CA LYS A 50 -5.39 17.85 -21.28
C LYS A 50 -4.61 17.56 -22.56
N SER A 51 -4.14 16.34 -22.76
CA SER A 51 -3.36 15.95 -23.94
C SER A 51 -4.26 15.77 -25.16
N ASP A 52 -3.70 16.02 -26.34
CA ASP A 52 -4.38 15.78 -27.60
C ASP A 52 -4.79 14.31 -27.75
N PHE A 53 -5.94 14.10 -28.40
CA PHE A 53 -6.54 12.78 -28.58
C PHE A 53 -5.60 11.86 -29.38
N LEU A 54 -5.27 10.69 -28.80
CA LEU A 54 -4.35 9.67 -29.32
C LEU A 54 -2.88 10.10 -29.43
N SER A 55 -2.47 11.18 -28.74
CA SER A 55 -1.05 11.55 -28.63
C SER A 55 -0.26 10.51 -27.81
N LEU A 56 1.04 10.38 -28.11
CA LEU A 56 1.98 9.61 -27.28
C LEU A 56 1.98 10.09 -25.82
N SER A 57 1.87 11.41 -25.60
CA SER A 57 1.81 11.98 -24.24
C SER A 57 0.57 11.50 -23.48
N GLN A 58 -0.57 11.40 -24.17
CA GLN A 58 -1.80 10.89 -23.58
C GLN A 58 -1.64 9.44 -23.13
N TRP A 59 -1.07 8.59 -23.98
CA TRP A 59 -0.81 7.18 -23.64
C TRP A 59 0.15 7.03 -22.47
N VAL A 60 1.26 7.78 -22.46
CA VAL A 60 2.21 7.75 -21.34
C VAL A 60 1.53 8.19 -20.05
N SER A 61 0.81 9.31 -20.06
CA SER A 61 0.07 9.81 -18.90
C SER A 61 -1.01 8.83 -18.44
N PHE A 62 -1.70 8.15 -19.37
CA PHE A 62 -2.68 7.11 -19.06
C PHE A 62 -2.05 5.96 -18.27
N PHE A 63 -0.96 5.37 -18.78
CA PHE A 63 -0.29 4.26 -18.09
C PHE A 63 0.28 4.68 -16.74
N VAL A 64 0.93 5.84 -16.67
CA VAL A 64 1.46 6.37 -15.40
C VAL A 64 0.34 6.56 -14.38
N SER A 65 -0.79 7.13 -14.80
CA SER A 65 -1.97 7.31 -13.95
C SER A 65 -2.52 5.98 -13.47
N ALA A 66 -2.74 5.03 -14.40
CA ALA A 66 -3.29 3.72 -14.10
C ALA A 66 -2.43 2.95 -13.09
N PHE A 67 -1.12 2.83 -13.31
CA PHE A 67 -0.22 2.10 -12.40
C PHE A 67 -0.08 2.79 -11.05
N SER A 68 -0.02 4.13 -11.02
CA SER A 68 0.12 4.87 -9.76
C SER A 68 -1.14 4.78 -8.90
N LEU A 69 -2.33 4.96 -9.50
CA LEU A 69 -3.61 4.82 -8.81
C LEU A 69 -3.84 3.36 -8.38
N PHE A 70 -3.47 2.38 -9.20
CA PHE A 70 -3.57 0.96 -8.83
C PHE A 70 -2.71 0.62 -7.62
N ARG A 71 -1.46 1.12 -7.57
CA ARG A 71 -0.59 0.94 -6.40
C ARG A 71 -1.17 1.61 -5.16
N ALA A 72 -1.67 2.84 -5.28
CA ALA A 72 -2.31 3.56 -4.18
C ALA A 72 -3.60 2.87 -3.68
N ALA A 73 -4.32 2.18 -4.58
CA ALA A 73 -5.50 1.42 -4.24
C ALA A 73 -5.14 0.12 -3.50
N ILE A 74 -4.23 -0.71 -4.04
CA ILE A 74 -3.82 -1.98 -3.42
C ILE A 74 -3.18 -1.76 -2.05
N PHE A 75 -2.52 -0.63 -1.84
CA PHE A 75 -1.93 -0.25 -0.56
C PHE A 75 -2.90 -0.37 0.62
N ILE A 76 -4.22 -0.24 0.37
CA ILE A 76 -5.21 -0.42 1.44
C ILE A 76 -5.22 -1.80 2.06
N HIS A 77 -4.91 -2.84 1.27
CA HIS A 77 -4.83 -4.21 1.78
C HIS A 77 -3.80 -4.29 2.91
N GLU A 78 -2.64 -3.65 2.75
CA GLU A 78 -1.61 -3.60 3.79
C GLU A 78 -2.07 -2.82 5.02
N LEU A 79 -2.76 -1.69 4.82
CA LEU A 79 -3.28 -0.87 5.92
C LEU A 79 -4.32 -1.63 6.76
N THR A 80 -5.14 -2.48 6.14
CA THR A 80 -6.13 -3.30 6.86
C THR A 80 -5.48 -4.43 7.68
N HIS A 81 -4.27 -4.86 7.32
CA HIS A 81 -3.50 -5.83 8.10
C HIS A 81 -2.77 -5.21 9.31
N LEU A 82 -2.59 -3.89 9.34
CA LEU A 82 -2.00 -3.19 10.48
C LEU A 82 -2.95 -3.21 11.70
N ARG A 83 -2.35 -3.21 12.90
CA ARG A 83 -3.07 -3.40 14.18
C ARG A 83 -4.23 -2.40 14.33
N LYS A 84 -5.41 -2.92 14.68
CA LYS A 84 -6.63 -2.11 14.94
C LYS A 84 -6.31 -1.00 15.95
N GLY A 85 -6.59 0.25 15.57
CA GLY A 85 -6.37 1.45 16.39
C GLY A 85 -5.17 2.31 15.96
N THR A 86 -4.29 1.77 15.12
CA THR A 86 -3.15 2.51 14.57
C THR A 86 -3.56 3.19 13.24
N PHE A 87 -2.94 4.33 12.87
CA PHE A 87 -3.15 5.01 11.58
C PHE A 87 -4.59 5.48 11.24
N GLN A 88 -5.35 5.98 12.22
CA GLN A 88 -6.71 6.52 11.95
C GLN A 88 -6.70 7.71 10.99
N ILE A 89 -5.79 8.67 11.17
CA ILE A 89 -5.66 9.85 10.30
C ILE A 89 -5.33 9.44 8.86
N PHE A 90 -4.48 8.44 8.69
CA PHE A 90 -4.12 7.91 7.38
C PHE A 90 -5.35 7.37 6.65
N ARG A 91 -6.20 6.56 7.31
CA ARG A 91 -7.43 6.01 6.72
C ARG A 91 -8.38 7.10 6.24
N VAL A 92 -8.55 8.15 7.03
CA VAL A 92 -9.40 9.29 6.66
C VAL A 92 -8.86 9.97 5.39
N ILE A 93 -7.56 10.29 5.37
CA ILE A 93 -6.93 10.94 4.22
C ILE A 93 -6.98 10.03 2.98
N TRP A 94 -6.73 8.73 3.15
CA TRP A 94 -6.81 7.75 2.08
C TRP A 94 -8.22 7.64 1.50
N ASN A 95 -9.25 7.56 2.36
CA ASN A 95 -10.66 7.51 1.90
C ASN A 95 -11.03 8.77 1.12
N ILE A 96 -10.59 9.95 1.54
CA ILE A 96 -10.89 11.21 0.84
C ILE A 96 -10.18 11.27 -0.53
N LEU A 97 -8.90 10.91 -0.59
CA LEU A 97 -8.08 11.08 -1.79
C LEU A 97 -8.20 9.94 -2.81
N CYS A 98 -8.53 8.73 -2.35
CA CYS A 98 -8.46 7.50 -3.14
C CYS A 98 -9.73 6.65 -2.97
N GLY A 99 -10.10 6.32 -1.74
CA GLY A 99 -11.17 5.36 -1.45
C GLY A 99 -12.54 5.78 -2.00
N PHE A 100 -13.04 6.98 -1.68
CA PHE A 100 -14.31 7.46 -2.21
C PHE A 100 -14.26 7.72 -3.73
N PRO A 101 -13.24 8.41 -4.29
CA PRO A 101 -13.14 8.59 -5.73
C PRO A 101 -13.11 7.29 -6.54
N LEU A 102 -12.45 6.25 -6.01
CA LEU A 102 -12.34 4.94 -6.67
C LEU A 102 -13.42 3.94 -6.23
N MET A 103 -14.36 4.35 -5.37
CA MET A 103 -15.44 3.50 -4.83
C MET A 103 -14.95 2.26 -4.05
N ILE A 104 -13.81 2.37 -3.36
CA ILE A 104 -13.22 1.32 -2.53
C ILE A 104 -12.97 1.91 -1.12
N PRO A 105 -13.99 2.12 -0.27
CA PRO A 105 -13.76 2.64 1.06
C PRO A 105 -13.08 1.61 1.99
N SER A 106 -12.25 2.12 2.90
CA SER A 106 -11.53 1.35 3.92
C SER A 106 -12.16 1.35 5.30
#